data_AF-A0A7J5UV25-F1
#
_entry.id   AF-A0A7J5UV25-F1
#
_cell.length_a   1.000
_cell.length_b   1.000
_cell.length_c   1.000
_cell.angle_alpha   90.00
_cell.angle_beta   90.00
_cell.angle_gamma   90.00
#
_symmetry.space_group_name_H-M   'P 1'
#
loop_
_entity.id
_entity.type
_entity.pdbx_description
1 polymer ?
#
loop_
_entity_poly.entity_id
_entity_poly.type
_entity_poly.pdbx_seq_one_letter_code
_entity_poly.pdbx_strand_id
1 'polypeptide(L)'
;MLDNLELPWLAMGGRFDEAERRMADIEARHRAVSLPLTPAAVAGTRIALRIWQDRSAEVAPLLLGLEGGYLPVTASVLVHFLRAGEVERARAHLAAHPVDLGHDFWFSVLDWGMTGEAALGLGDAELGAAAHAKLAAYAGQVCYAGGGNASGPVDMYLAMAAFAAGRVGEATAHADRAEELCAAWEIPLAAARLRRHRERHGF
;
A
#
# COMPACT_ATOMS: atom_id res chain seq x y z
N MET A 1 18.19 11.89 11.64
CA MET A 1 18.82 13.23 11.62
C MET A 1 19.67 13.51 12.87
N LEU A 2 19.60 12.69 13.94
CA LEU A 2 20.54 12.71 15.08
C LEU A 2 21.78 11.82 14.87
N ASP A 3 21.71 10.84 13.95
CA ASP A 3 22.75 9.84 13.73
C ASP A 3 24.09 10.42 13.22
N ASN A 4 24.04 11.54 12.49
CA ASN A 4 25.22 12.18 11.90
C ASN A 4 26.13 12.88 12.93
N LEU A 5 25.66 13.08 14.17
CA LEU A 5 26.43 13.67 15.26
C LEU A 5 27.00 12.61 16.22
N GLU A 6 26.38 11.45 16.30
CA GLU A 6 26.77 10.35 17.19
C GLU A 6 27.98 9.56 16.65
N LEU A 7 28.04 9.37 15.32
CA LEU A 7 29.12 8.61 14.68
C LEU A 7 30.51 9.25 14.86
N PRO A 8 30.70 10.57 14.64
CA PRO A 8 31.97 11.23 14.96
C PRO A 8 32.34 11.14 16.45
N TRP A 9 31.35 11.13 17.35
CA TRP A 9 31.59 11.03 18.80
C TRP A 9 32.06 9.64 19.23
N LEU A 10 31.49 8.59 18.65
CA LEU A 10 31.94 7.20 18.84
C LEU A 10 33.35 6.99 18.29
N ALA A 11 33.66 7.57 17.12
CA ALA A 11 34.99 7.49 16.51
C ALA A 11 36.06 8.21 17.35
N MET A 12 35.77 9.41 17.87
CA MET A 12 36.68 10.13 18.76
C MET A 12 36.90 9.42 20.10
N GLY A 13 35.93 8.64 20.57
CA GLY A 13 36.03 7.83 21.78
C GLY A 13 36.74 6.47 21.60
N GLY A 14 37.26 6.15 20.40
CA GLY A 14 37.93 4.88 20.10
C GLY A 14 36.99 3.67 20.01
N ARG A 15 35.67 3.90 19.94
CA ARG A 15 34.64 2.84 19.90
C ARG A 15 34.34 2.46 18.44
N PHE A 16 35.35 1.93 17.74
CA PHE A 16 35.31 1.72 16.30
C PHE A 16 34.26 0.69 15.85
N ASP A 17 34.13 -0.45 16.54
CA ASP A 17 33.12 -1.47 16.22
C ASP A 17 31.67 -0.91 16.27
N GLU A 18 31.42 0.03 17.19
CA GLU A 18 30.12 0.69 17.30
C GLU A 18 29.92 1.77 16.25
N ALA A 19 30.98 2.51 15.93
CA ALA A 19 30.96 3.48 14.84
C ALA A 19 30.72 2.80 13.47
N GLU A 20 31.33 1.62 13.24
CA GLU A 20 31.15 0.84 12.01
C GLU A 20 29.74 0.26 11.89
N ARG A 21 29.19 -0.31 12.97
CA ARG A 21 27.77 -0.72 12.98
C ARG A 21 26.84 0.45 12.71
N ARG A 22 27.13 1.62 13.30
CA ARG A 22 26.32 2.82 13.07
C ARG A 22 26.47 3.35 11.65
N MET A 23 27.66 3.26 11.05
CA MET A 23 27.87 3.57 9.65
C MET A 23 27.05 2.65 8.75
N ALA A 24 27.10 1.34 9.00
CA ALA A 24 26.33 0.36 8.24
C ALA A 24 24.81 0.60 8.33
N ASP A 25 24.30 0.99 9.50
CA ASP A 25 22.89 1.38 9.68
C ASP A 25 22.54 2.68 8.93
N ILE A 26 23.42 3.69 8.98
CA ILE A 26 23.26 4.94 8.23
C ILE A 26 23.26 4.63 6.73
N GLU A 27 24.16 3.79 6.24
CA GLU A 27 24.24 3.36 4.85
C GLU A 27 23.04 2.51 4.41
N ALA A 28 22.51 1.64 5.28
CA ALA A 28 21.32 0.85 4.98
C ALA A 28 20.08 1.75 4.88
N ARG A 29 19.93 2.71 5.79
CA ARG A 29 18.87 3.72 5.74
C ARG A 29 19.05 4.69 4.58
N HIS A 30 20.27 5.10 4.28
CA HIS A 30 20.57 5.95 3.13
C HIS A 30 20.35 5.20 1.82
N ARG A 31 20.64 3.89 1.73
CA ARG A 31 20.22 3.05 0.60
C ARG A 31 18.70 2.94 0.47
N ALA A 32 17.97 2.96 1.60
CA ALA A 32 16.51 2.96 1.59
C ALA A 32 15.89 4.32 1.21
N VAL A 33 16.58 5.44 1.49
CA VAL A 33 16.07 6.82 1.30
C VAL A 33 16.62 7.49 0.02
N SER A 34 17.86 7.18 -0.35
CA SER A 34 18.55 7.70 -1.54
C SER A 34 18.65 6.60 -2.59
N LEU A 35 17.52 6.36 -3.27
CA LEU A 35 17.53 5.74 -4.59
C LEU A 35 17.88 6.83 -5.62
N PRO A 36 19.09 6.85 -6.20
CA PRO A 36 19.40 7.75 -7.30
C PRO A 36 18.64 7.28 -8.54
N LEU A 37 17.39 7.77 -8.75
CA LEU A 37 16.54 7.58 -9.96
C LEU A 37 16.90 6.32 -10.77
N THR A 38 16.88 5.15 -10.12
CA THR A 38 17.30 3.89 -10.76
C THR A 38 16.19 3.40 -11.69
N PRO A 39 16.46 2.44 -12.59
CA PRO A 39 15.43 1.77 -13.39
C PRO A 39 14.21 1.29 -12.57
N ALA A 40 14.40 0.99 -11.27
CA ALA A 40 13.32 0.67 -10.33
C ALA A 40 12.40 1.87 -9.99
N ALA A 41 12.94 3.09 -9.84
CA ALA A 41 12.13 4.29 -9.66
C ALA A 41 11.32 4.62 -10.92
N VAL A 42 11.92 4.45 -12.12
CA VAL A 42 11.21 4.57 -13.40
C VAL A 42 10.14 3.48 -13.55
N ALA A 43 10.42 2.25 -13.11
CA ALA A 43 9.43 1.18 -13.08
C ALA A 43 8.27 1.49 -12.13
N GLY A 44 8.54 2.02 -10.94
CA GLY A 44 7.52 2.49 -9.99
C GLY A 44 6.61 3.58 -10.58
N THR A 45 7.19 4.60 -11.20
CA THR A 45 6.42 5.66 -11.89
C THR A 45 5.61 5.11 -13.06
N ARG A 46 6.16 4.17 -13.83
CA ARG A 46 5.45 3.52 -14.94
C ARG A 46 4.30 2.65 -14.42
N ILE A 47 4.49 1.93 -13.33
CA ILE A 47 3.44 1.16 -12.66
C ILE A 47 2.34 2.10 -12.17
N ALA A 48 2.68 3.17 -11.45
CA ALA A 48 1.71 4.17 -11.00
C ALA A 48 0.90 4.75 -12.16
N LEU A 49 1.55 5.07 -13.29
CA LEU A 49 0.86 5.54 -14.50
C LEU A 49 -0.12 4.48 -15.06
N ARG A 50 0.29 3.22 -15.15
CA ARG A 50 -0.56 2.13 -15.66
C ARG A 50 -1.76 1.85 -14.76
N ILE A 51 -1.58 1.94 -13.44
CA ILE A 51 -2.66 1.81 -12.45
C ILE A 51 -3.78 2.83 -12.72
N TRP A 52 -3.41 4.08 -12.99
CA TRP A 52 -4.38 5.15 -13.22
C TRP A 52 -4.92 5.22 -14.65
N GLN A 53 -4.30 4.50 -15.59
CA GLN A 53 -4.80 4.29 -16.95
C GLN A 53 -5.77 3.09 -17.08
N ASP A 54 -6.14 2.45 -15.96
CA ASP A 54 -6.96 1.23 -15.93
C ASP A 54 -6.32 0.04 -16.65
N ARG A 55 -4.99 0.04 -16.79
CA ARG A 55 -4.21 -1.01 -17.45
C ARG A 55 -3.70 -2.06 -16.45
N SER A 56 -4.57 -2.51 -15.55
CA SER A 56 -4.22 -3.39 -14.44
C SER A 56 -3.61 -4.74 -14.88
N ALA A 57 -4.03 -5.27 -16.04
CA ALA A 57 -3.51 -6.51 -16.59
C ALA A 57 -2.00 -6.44 -16.92
N GLU A 58 -1.46 -5.25 -17.19
CA GLU A 58 -0.02 -5.04 -17.43
C GLU A 58 0.79 -4.91 -16.14
N VAL A 59 0.14 -4.64 -15.01
CA VAL A 59 0.80 -4.39 -13.72
C VAL A 59 1.02 -5.71 -12.97
N ALA A 60 0.06 -6.64 -13.02
CA ALA A 60 0.16 -7.90 -12.29
C ALA A 60 1.44 -8.71 -12.58
N PRO A 61 1.90 -8.89 -13.84
CA PRO A 61 3.15 -9.59 -14.11
C PRO A 61 4.39 -8.93 -13.51
N LEU A 62 4.41 -7.59 -13.43
CA LEU A 62 5.52 -6.84 -12.83
C LEU A 62 5.57 -7.05 -11.32
N LEU A 63 4.41 -7.05 -10.67
CA LEU A 63 4.31 -7.27 -9.23
C LEU A 63 4.65 -8.71 -8.83
N LEU A 64 4.24 -9.70 -9.61
CA LEU A 64 4.66 -11.10 -9.41
C LEU A 64 6.19 -11.26 -9.42
N GLY A 65 6.89 -10.49 -10.25
CA GLY A 65 8.35 -10.49 -10.28
C GLY A 65 9.03 -9.91 -9.03
N LEU A 66 8.27 -9.23 -8.15
CA LEU A 66 8.74 -8.67 -6.89
C LEU A 66 8.40 -9.55 -5.68
N GLU A 67 7.64 -10.62 -5.87
CA GLU A 67 7.27 -11.56 -4.81
C GLU A 67 8.48 -12.30 -4.24
N GLY A 68 8.41 -12.63 -2.95
CA GLY A 68 9.53 -13.20 -2.20
C GLY A 68 10.67 -12.20 -1.90
N GLY A 69 10.52 -10.95 -2.35
CA GLY A 69 11.41 -9.85 -2.01
C GLY A 69 11.11 -9.23 -0.64
N TYR A 70 11.72 -8.06 -0.39
CA TYR A 70 11.53 -7.31 0.86
C TYR A 70 10.17 -6.61 0.96
N LEU A 71 9.47 -6.39 -0.17
CA LEU A 71 8.18 -5.71 -0.20
C LEU A 71 7.02 -6.72 -0.11
N PRO A 72 5.99 -6.46 0.72
CA PRO A 72 4.81 -7.30 0.81
C PRO A 72 3.88 -6.90 -0.33
N VAL A 73 4.11 -7.47 -1.51
CA VAL A 73 3.36 -7.09 -2.73
C VAL A 73 2.13 -7.95 -2.99
N THR A 74 1.88 -8.97 -2.16
CA THR A 74 0.81 -9.96 -2.33
C THR A 74 -0.56 -9.28 -2.47
N ALA A 75 -0.92 -8.34 -1.61
CA ALA A 75 -2.22 -7.67 -1.73
C ALA A 75 -2.33 -6.83 -3.01
N SER A 76 -1.22 -6.24 -3.45
CA SER A 76 -1.16 -5.52 -4.73
C SER A 76 -1.37 -6.47 -5.92
N VAL A 77 -0.77 -7.66 -5.92
CA VAL A 77 -0.98 -8.69 -6.94
C VAL A 77 -2.47 -9.10 -7.01
N LEU A 78 -3.08 -9.36 -5.85
CA LEU A 78 -4.50 -9.73 -5.74
C LEU A 78 -5.41 -8.65 -6.35
N VAL A 79 -5.23 -7.39 -5.95
CA VAL A 79 -6.00 -6.25 -6.47
C VAL A 79 -5.88 -6.15 -7.98
N HIS A 80 -4.69 -6.36 -8.54
CA HIS A 80 -4.48 -6.25 -9.98
C HIS A 80 -5.08 -7.42 -10.78
N PHE A 81 -5.13 -8.63 -10.23
CA PHE A 81 -5.96 -9.71 -10.80
C PHE A 81 -7.44 -9.37 -10.75
N LEU A 82 -7.95 -8.90 -9.62
CA LEU A 82 -9.36 -8.55 -9.45
C LEU A 82 -9.80 -7.44 -10.40
N ARG A 83 -8.98 -6.40 -10.56
CA ARG A 83 -9.22 -5.30 -11.52
C ARG A 83 -9.17 -5.77 -12.98
N ALA A 84 -8.40 -6.81 -13.28
CA ALA A 84 -8.39 -7.46 -14.59
C ALA A 84 -9.55 -8.46 -14.79
N GLY A 85 -10.40 -8.67 -13.78
CA GLY A 85 -11.49 -9.65 -13.83
C GLY A 85 -11.06 -11.10 -13.55
N GLU A 86 -9.80 -11.33 -13.17
CA GLU A 86 -9.21 -12.66 -12.94
C GLU A 86 -9.48 -13.18 -11.50
N VAL A 87 -10.75 -13.25 -11.10
CA VAL A 87 -11.15 -13.55 -9.71
C VAL A 87 -10.64 -14.92 -9.23
N GLU A 88 -10.75 -15.97 -10.05
CA GLU A 88 -10.28 -17.31 -9.65
C GLU A 88 -8.77 -17.36 -9.48
N ARG A 89 -8.03 -16.58 -10.28
CA ARG A 89 -6.58 -16.47 -10.14
C ARG A 89 -6.20 -15.75 -8.85
N ALA A 90 -6.94 -14.69 -8.48
CA ALA A 90 -6.77 -14.02 -7.20
C ALA A 90 -7.02 -14.98 -6.02
N ARG A 91 -8.09 -15.79 -6.06
CA ARG A 91 -8.37 -16.79 -5.02
C ARG A 91 -7.26 -17.84 -4.91
N ALA A 92 -6.83 -18.41 -6.04
CA ALA A 92 -5.75 -19.39 -6.07
C ALA A 92 -4.44 -18.80 -5.53
N HIS A 93 -4.15 -17.54 -5.88
CA HIS A 93 -2.97 -16.84 -5.41
C HIS A 93 -3.00 -16.60 -3.89
N LEU A 94 -4.13 -16.11 -3.34
CA LEU A 94 -4.29 -15.89 -1.90
C LEU A 94 -4.14 -17.20 -1.10
N ALA A 95 -4.68 -18.31 -1.62
CA ALA A 95 -4.55 -19.61 -0.96
C ALA A 95 -3.09 -20.11 -0.90
N ALA A 96 -2.28 -19.80 -1.92
CA ALA A 96 -0.86 -20.15 -1.96
C ALA A 96 0.02 -19.16 -1.19
N HIS A 97 -0.38 -17.89 -1.13
CA HIS A 97 0.39 -16.80 -0.52
C HIS A 97 -0.55 -15.95 0.34
N PRO A 98 -0.75 -16.32 1.62
CA PRO A 98 -1.54 -15.52 2.55
C PRO A 98 -0.94 -14.11 2.72
N VAL A 99 -1.81 -13.11 2.83
CA VAL A 99 -1.39 -11.73 3.10
C VAL A 99 -0.92 -11.60 4.55
N ASP A 100 0.30 -11.11 4.76
CA ASP A 100 0.84 -10.79 6.08
C ASP A 100 0.67 -9.30 6.41
N LEU A 101 -0.14 -9.00 7.42
CA LEU A 101 -0.39 -7.63 7.90
C LEU A 101 0.46 -7.25 9.13
N GLY A 102 1.39 -8.12 9.56
CA GLY A 102 2.23 -7.93 10.75
C GLY A 102 3.34 -6.89 10.58
N HIS A 103 3.64 -6.51 9.35
CA HIS A 103 4.73 -5.58 9.03
C HIS A 103 4.35 -4.11 9.26
N ASP A 104 5.28 -3.32 9.80
CA ASP A 104 5.10 -1.88 10.04
C ASP A 104 6.31 -1.10 9.53
N PHE A 105 6.20 -0.63 8.29
CA PHE A 105 7.20 0.21 7.64
C PHE A 105 6.56 1.08 6.54
N TRP A 106 7.39 1.82 5.81
CA TRP A 106 6.97 2.82 4.83
C TRP A 106 6.01 2.35 3.71
N PHE A 107 5.86 1.04 3.49
CA PHE A 107 4.94 0.45 2.50
C PHE A 107 3.61 -0.01 3.11
N SER A 108 3.54 -0.16 4.42
CA SER A 108 2.43 -0.82 5.12
C SER A 108 1.06 -0.22 4.82
N VAL A 109 0.95 1.11 4.80
CA VAL A 109 -0.35 1.77 4.55
C VAL A 109 -0.90 1.42 3.17
N LEU A 110 -0.04 1.34 2.15
CA LEU A 110 -0.46 0.89 0.82
C LEU A 110 -0.90 -0.58 0.84
N ASP A 111 -0.11 -1.46 1.43
CA ASP A 111 -0.42 -2.89 1.43
C ASP A 111 -1.71 -3.20 2.19
N TRP A 112 -1.89 -2.59 3.37
CA TRP A 112 -3.13 -2.70 4.14
C TRP A 112 -4.32 -2.13 3.35
N GLY A 113 -4.13 -1.03 2.63
CA GLY A 113 -5.11 -0.46 1.72
C GLY A 113 -5.52 -1.46 0.63
N MET A 114 -4.54 -1.99 -0.11
CA MET A 114 -4.76 -2.99 -1.15
C MET A 114 -5.41 -4.27 -0.59
N THR A 115 -5.10 -4.63 0.64
CA THR A 115 -5.75 -5.75 1.33
C THR A 115 -7.24 -5.50 1.53
N GLY A 116 -7.62 -4.29 1.93
CA GLY A 116 -9.03 -3.90 2.04
C GLY A 116 -9.79 -3.99 0.71
N GLU A 117 -9.17 -3.56 -0.39
CA GLU A 117 -9.74 -3.68 -1.73
C GLU A 117 -9.82 -5.15 -2.20
N ALA A 118 -8.79 -5.95 -1.93
CA ALA A 118 -8.78 -7.37 -2.24
C ALA A 118 -9.88 -8.12 -1.48
N ALA A 119 -10.03 -7.83 -0.18
CA ALA A 119 -11.08 -8.39 0.67
C ALA A 119 -12.48 -8.10 0.10
N LEU A 120 -12.73 -6.87 -0.36
CA LEU A 120 -13.98 -6.51 -1.03
C LEU A 120 -14.21 -7.34 -2.31
N GLY A 121 -13.19 -7.45 -3.16
CA GLY A 121 -13.31 -8.18 -4.43
C GLY A 121 -13.46 -9.69 -4.26
N LEU A 122 -12.94 -10.25 -3.17
CA LEU A 122 -13.00 -11.67 -2.85
C LEU A 122 -14.19 -12.05 -1.95
N GLY A 123 -14.80 -11.07 -1.28
CA GLY A 123 -15.86 -11.30 -0.29
C GLY A 123 -15.31 -11.87 1.04
N ASP A 124 -14.08 -11.52 1.40
CA ASP A 124 -13.40 -12.04 2.60
C ASP A 124 -13.59 -11.09 3.79
N ALA A 125 -14.51 -11.46 4.69
CA ALA A 125 -14.88 -10.63 5.83
C ALA A 125 -13.78 -10.52 6.89
N GLU A 126 -13.02 -11.59 7.13
CA GLU A 126 -11.95 -11.61 8.13
C GLU A 126 -10.78 -10.75 7.65
N LEU A 127 -10.39 -10.90 6.38
CA LEU A 127 -9.35 -10.09 5.76
C LEU A 127 -9.75 -8.61 5.74
N GLY A 128 -11.01 -8.31 5.44
CA GLY A 128 -11.57 -6.96 5.50
C GLY A 128 -11.50 -6.35 6.90
N ALA A 129 -11.88 -7.11 7.93
CA ALA A 129 -11.80 -6.64 9.32
C ALA A 129 -10.35 -6.37 9.76
N ALA A 130 -9.43 -7.26 9.39
CA ALA A 130 -8.01 -7.12 9.71
C ALA A 130 -7.37 -5.89 9.04
N ALA A 131 -7.62 -5.69 7.74
CA ALA A 131 -7.15 -4.52 7.00
C ALA A 131 -7.71 -3.22 7.58
N HIS A 132 -9.02 -3.20 7.90
CA HIS A 132 -9.64 -2.03 8.51
C HIS A 132 -9.02 -1.67 9.86
N ALA A 133 -8.76 -2.67 10.73
CA ALA A 133 -8.13 -2.43 12.03
C ALA A 133 -6.75 -1.77 11.89
N LYS A 134 -5.98 -2.14 10.86
CA LYS A 134 -4.67 -1.54 10.57
C LYS A 134 -4.79 -0.10 10.04
N LEU A 135 -5.78 0.16 9.21
CA LEU A 135 -5.97 1.45 8.55
C LEU A 135 -6.66 2.52 9.42
N ALA A 136 -7.38 2.12 10.47
CA ALA A 136 -8.24 3.02 11.24
C ALA A 136 -7.49 4.26 11.78
N ALA A 137 -6.24 4.12 12.21
CA ALA A 137 -5.42 5.22 12.73
C ALA A 137 -4.96 6.22 11.65
N TYR A 138 -5.14 5.88 10.38
CA TYR A 138 -4.70 6.66 9.21
C TYR A 138 -5.86 7.31 8.45
N ALA A 139 -7.08 7.29 9.02
CA ALA A 139 -8.24 7.95 8.43
C ALA A 139 -7.94 9.44 8.15
N GLY A 140 -8.39 9.95 7.00
CA GLY A 140 -8.10 11.29 6.52
C GLY A 140 -6.72 11.49 5.89
N GLN A 141 -5.86 10.48 5.91
CA GLN A 141 -4.51 10.54 5.31
C GLN A 141 -4.48 9.93 3.90
N VAL A 142 -3.38 10.16 3.19
CA VAL A 142 -3.13 9.52 1.90
C VAL A 142 -2.73 8.06 2.11
N CYS A 143 -3.22 7.16 1.26
CA CYS A 143 -2.75 5.79 1.16
C CYS A 143 -1.52 5.78 0.24
N TYR A 144 -0.35 5.38 0.75
CA TYR A 144 0.91 5.58 0.04
C TYR A 144 1.95 4.47 0.31
N ALA A 145 2.90 4.35 -0.60
CA ALA A 145 4.13 3.57 -0.42
C ALA A 145 5.34 4.48 -0.63
N GLY A 146 5.81 5.09 0.46
CA GLY A 146 6.88 6.08 0.44
C GLY A 146 6.61 7.23 -0.54
N GLY A 147 7.65 7.78 -1.15
CA GLY A 147 7.51 8.86 -2.14
C GLY A 147 7.11 8.38 -3.56
N GLY A 148 6.98 7.07 -3.78
CA GLY A 148 6.87 6.49 -5.14
C GLY A 148 5.45 6.16 -5.61
N ASN A 149 4.48 6.07 -4.71
CA ASN A 149 3.10 5.74 -5.05
C ASN A 149 2.12 6.36 -4.05
N ALA A 150 1.16 7.13 -4.55
CA ALA A 150 -0.02 7.60 -3.82
C ALA A 150 -1.28 7.02 -4.46
N SER A 151 -2.12 6.40 -3.63
CA SER A 151 -3.30 5.62 -4.05
C SER A 151 -4.63 6.24 -3.60
N GLY A 152 -4.65 7.56 -3.41
CA GLY A 152 -5.84 8.28 -2.94
C GLY A 152 -5.99 8.24 -1.41
N PRO A 153 -7.15 8.63 -0.86
CA PRO A 153 -7.39 8.66 0.58
C PRO A 153 -7.45 7.26 1.18
N VAL A 154 -6.94 7.10 2.40
CA VAL A 154 -7.11 5.88 3.21
C VAL A 154 -8.60 5.55 3.39
N ASP A 155 -9.46 6.56 3.50
CA ASP A 155 -10.91 6.40 3.64
C ASP A 155 -11.55 5.59 2.50
N MET A 156 -11.00 5.62 1.29
CA MET A 156 -11.46 4.75 0.20
C MET A 156 -11.30 3.27 0.56
N TYR A 157 -10.16 2.92 1.13
CA TYR A 157 -9.82 1.55 1.50
C TYR A 157 -10.49 1.12 2.79
N LEU A 158 -10.67 2.04 3.76
CA LEU A 158 -11.50 1.81 4.94
C LEU A 158 -12.93 1.47 4.55
N ALA A 159 -13.51 2.17 3.57
CA ALA A 159 -14.84 1.86 3.07
C ALA A 159 -14.95 0.44 2.50
N MET A 160 -14.00 0.07 1.62
CA MET A 160 -13.95 -1.27 1.02
C MET A 160 -13.77 -2.37 2.07
N ALA A 161 -12.85 -2.16 3.02
CA ALA A 161 -12.56 -3.10 4.10
C ALA A 161 -13.74 -3.25 5.07
N ALA A 162 -14.40 -2.14 5.43
CA ALA A 162 -15.60 -2.16 6.25
C ALA A 162 -16.75 -2.90 5.57
N PHE A 163 -16.96 -2.68 4.27
CA PHE A 163 -18.00 -3.37 3.51
C PHE A 163 -17.72 -4.88 3.42
N ALA A 164 -16.48 -5.26 3.09
CA ALA A 164 -16.07 -6.67 3.06
C ALA A 164 -16.35 -7.36 4.41
N ALA A 165 -16.10 -6.66 5.52
CA ALA A 165 -16.40 -7.11 6.88
C ALA A 165 -17.89 -7.06 7.27
N GLY A 166 -18.80 -6.72 6.35
CA GLY A 166 -20.25 -6.64 6.60
C GLY A 166 -20.72 -5.38 7.33
N ARG A 167 -19.86 -4.37 7.51
CA ARG A 167 -20.14 -3.14 8.27
C ARG A 167 -20.56 -2.01 7.34
N VAL A 168 -21.73 -2.17 6.71
CA VAL A 168 -22.23 -1.29 5.62
C VAL A 168 -22.32 0.18 6.04
N GLY A 169 -22.84 0.48 7.24
CA GLY A 169 -22.95 1.87 7.70
C GLY A 169 -21.59 2.57 7.85
N GLU A 170 -20.58 1.86 8.36
CA GLU A 170 -19.21 2.38 8.43
C GLU A 170 -18.61 2.53 7.02
N ALA A 171 -18.89 1.59 6.13
CA ALA A 171 -18.44 1.65 4.73
C ALA A 171 -18.96 2.91 4.02
N THR A 172 -20.26 3.21 4.16
CA THR A 172 -20.87 4.42 3.59
C THR A 172 -20.24 5.68 4.17
N ALA A 173 -20.07 5.77 5.49
CA ALA A 173 -19.47 6.95 6.13
C ALA A 173 -18.02 7.20 5.65
N HIS A 174 -17.21 6.15 5.53
CA HIS A 174 -15.86 6.25 5.00
C HIS A 174 -15.85 6.62 3.51
N ALA A 175 -16.78 6.07 2.73
CA ALA A 175 -16.86 6.40 1.31
C ALA A 175 -17.28 7.87 1.08
N ASP A 176 -18.24 8.39 1.84
CA ASP A 176 -18.62 9.81 1.78
C ASP A 176 -17.41 10.71 2.14
N ARG A 177 -16.70 10.37 3.22
CA ARG A 177 -15.47 11.07 3.61
C ARG A 177 -14.39 11.00 2.53
N ALA A 178 -14.23 9.85 1.88
CA ALA A 178 -13.28 9.68 0.80
C ALA A 178 -13.64 10.54 -0.42
N GLU A 179 -14.92 10.73 -0.75
CA GLU A 179 -15.35 11.62 -1.83
C GLU A 179 -15.02 13.09 -1.51
N GLU A 180 -15.26 13.54 -0.28
CA GLU A 180 -14.87 14.87 0.17
C GLU A 180 -13.36 15.10 0.03
N LEU A 181 -12.54 14.14 0.47
CA LEU A 181 -11.09 14.20 0.36
C LEU A 181 -10.64 14.17 -1.10
N CYS A 182 -11.24 13.34 -1.93
CA CYS A 182 -10.90 13.30 -3.36
C CYS A 182 -11.21 14.63 -4.06
N ALA A 183 -12.31 15.31 -3.67
CA ALA A 183 -12.63 16.63 -4.17
C ALA A 183 -11.63 17.69 -3.65
N ALA A 184 -11.35 17.67 -2.34
CA ALA A 184 -10.43 18.62 -1.71
C ALA A 184 -8.97 18.49 -2.20
N TRP A 185 -8.56 17.29 -2.59
CA TRP A 185 -7.21 17.00 -3.11
C TRP A 185 -7.14 16.99 -4.65
N GLU A 186 -8.25 17.27 -5.33
CA GLU A 186 -8.34 17.34 -6.79
C GLU A 186 -7.85 16.06 -7.51
N ILE A 187 -8.27 14.89 -7.00
CA ILE A 187 -7.90 13.55 -7.52
C ILE A 187 -9.10 12.81 -8.14
N PRO A 188 -9.64 13.28 -9.27
CA PRO A 188 -10.91 12.79 -9.82
C PRO A 188 -10.89 11.31 -10.24
N LEU A 189 -9.72 10.76 -10.59
CA LEU A 189 -9.59 9.35 -10.95
C LEU A 189 -9.76 8.41 -9.74
N ALA A 190 -9.34 8.86 -8.55
CA ALA A 190 -9.57 8.13 -7.30
C ALA A 190 -11.06 8.13 -6.94
N ALA A 191 -11.71 9.30 -7.02
CA ALA A 191 -13.16 9.41 -6.85
C ALA A 191 -13.93 8.52 -7.83
N ALA A 192 -13.55 8.51 -9.11
CA ALA A 192 -14.18 7.66 -10.12
C ALA A 192 -14.02 6.17 -9.80
N ARG A 193 -12.86 5.74 -9.28
CA ARG A 193 -12.67 4.35 -8.84
C ARG A 193 -13.57 4.02 -7.65
N LEU A 194 -13.61 4.88 -6.63
CA LEU A 194 -14.49 4.70 -5.47
C LEU A 194 -15.95 4.52 -5.90
N ARG A 195 -16.45 5.41 -6.77
CA ARG A 195 -17.83 5.36 -7.27
C ARG A 195 -18.16 4.06 -7.98
N ARG A 196 -17.25 3.51 -8.79
CA ARG A 196 -17.46 2.18 -9.40
C ARG A 196 -17.64 1.08 -8.36
N HIS A 197 -16.93 1.14 -7.23
CA HIS A 197 -17.16 0.20 -6.13
C HIS A 197 -18.51 0.45 -5.45
N ARG A 198 -18.87 1.71 -5.17
CA ARG A 198 -20.17 2.07 -4.60
C ARG A 198 -21.33 1.57 -5.46
N GLU A 199 -21.28 1.82 -6.77
CA GLU A 199 -22.28 1.36 -7.75
C GLU A 199 -22.39 -0.17 -7.80
N ARG A 200 -21.27 -0.88 -7.73
CA ARG A 200 -21.23 -2.34 -7.82
C ARG A 200 -21.70 -3.03 -6.53
N HIS A 201 -21.41 -2.46 -5.37
CA HIS A 201 -21.57 -3.13 -4.07
C HIS A 201 -22.66 -2.51 -3.19
N GLY A 202 -23.06 -1.25 -3.42
CA GLY A 202 -24.18 -0.61 -2.74
C GLY A 202 -23.84 -0.05 -1.35
N PHE A 203 -22.63 0.48 -1.15
CA PHE A 203 -22.24 1.22 0.06
C PHE A 203 -21.89 2.66 -0.25
#